data_AF-A0A2T1DPG3-F1
#
_entry.id   AF-A0A2T1DPG3-F1
#
_cell.length_a   1.000
_cell.length_b   1.000
_cell.length_c   1.000
_cell.angle_alpha   90.00
_cell.angle_beta   90.00
_cell.angle_gamma   90.00
#
_symmetry.space_group_name_H-M   'P 1'
#
loop_
_entity.id
_entity.type
_entity.pdbx_description
1 polymer ?
#
loop_
_entity_poly.entity_id
_entity_poly.type
_entity_poly.pdbx_seq_one_letter_code
_entity_poly.pdbx_strand_id
1 'polypeptide(L)'
;MLSIYILTHNEEIDIADCIESALLSDDVVVVDSFSTDRTIEIADRYAVNRSSVRVVQHRFESHGRQRTWMLENIPPKHEWVYILEADERMTPALFQECLRAIELGDCVGYYVAERVMFMGRWIRRSTQYPRYQLRLLRHGQVWFSDYGHTEREACNGKTGFLKETYPHYTCSKGLSRWIEKHNRYSTDEAIETLQQLQSGTVNWHNLFFGATEVDRRRALKDLSLRMPFRPLVRFIYMYVFLGGWMDGKAGFTWCTLQAFYEYLILLKTWELQQIPSESPTPHREHGATHSY
;
A
#
# COMPACT_ATOMS: atom_id res chain seq x y z
N MET A 1 11.42 22.86 -9.77
CA MET A 1 10.19 22.18 -10.27
C MET A 1 10.40 20.67 -10.14
N LEU A 2 9.33 19.87 -10.17
CA LEU A 2 9.38 18.41 -10.09
C LEU A 2 8.37 17.80 -11.05
N SER A 3 8.62 16.58 -11.53
CA SER A 3 7.68 15.82 -12.37
C SER A 3 6.77 14.96 -11.49
N ILE A 4 5.54 14.69 -11.91
CA ILE A 4 4.61 13.86 -11.13
C ILE A 4 4.23 12.62 -11.93
N TYR A 5 4.49 11.45 -11.38
CA TYR A 5 3.96 10.18 -11.89
C TYR A 5 2.66 9.83 -11.18
N ILE A 6 1.68 9.35 -11.93
CA ILE A 6 0.40 8.83 -11.42
C ILE A 6 0.27 7.37 -11.88
N LEU A 7 0.35 6.44 -10.95
CA LEU A 7 0.08 5.01 -11.21
C LEU A 7 -1.42 4.76 -11.14
N THR A 8 -1.97 4.03 -12.12
CA THR A 8 -3.43 3.80 -12.18
C THR A 8 -3.84 2.45 -12.75
N HIS A 9 -4.95 1.91 -12.24
CA HIS A 9 -5.65 0.74 -12.79
C HIS A 9 -7.13 0.69 -12.36
N ASN A 10 -8.04 0.87 -13.32
CA ASN A 10 -9.48 0.88 -13.11
C ASN A 10 -9.94 1.89 -12.03
N GLU A 11 -9.60 3.15 -12.26
CA GLU A 11 -9.68 4.34 -11.39
C GLU A 11 -10.56 5.45 -12.01
N GLU A 12 -11.58 5.11 -12.81
CA GLU A 12 -12.41 6.11 -13.53
C GLU A 12 -13.09 7.15 -12.61
N ILE A 13 -13.25 6.81 -11.32
CA ILE A 13 -13.84 7.67 -10.29
C ILE A 13 -12.83 8.73 -9.81
N ASP A 14 -11.54 8.38 -9.69
CA ASP A 14 -10.55 9.18 -9.00
C ASP A 14 -9.52 9.85 -9.91
N ILE A 15 -9.29 9.28 -11.10
CA ILE A 15 -8.20 9.68 -11.98
C ILE A 15 -8.29 11.15 -12.40
N ALA A 16 -9.48 11.69 -12.63
CA ALA A 16 -9.68 13.10 -13.01
C ALA A 16 -9.18 14.04 -11.90
N ASP A 17 -9.68 13.85 -10.68
CA ASP A 17 -9.29 14.68 -9.53
C ASP A 17 -7.80 14.51 -9.18
N CYS A 18 -7.24 13.31 -9.38
CA CYS A 18 -5.80 13.07 -9.19
C CYS A 18 -4.97 13.91 -10.16
N ILE A 19 -5.29 13.84 -11.47
CA ILE A 19 -4.61 14.63 -12.50
C ILE A 19 -4.75 16.12 -12.19
N GLU A 20 -5.96 16.62 -11.92
CA GLU A 20 -6.18 18.04 -11.58
C GLU A 20 -5.32 18.50 -10.40
N SER A 21 -5.22 17.68 -9.35
CA SER A 21 -4.36 17.98 -8.20
C SER A 21 -2.88 18.04 -8.54
N ALA A 22 -2.44 17.26 -9.54
CA ALA A 22 -1.07 17.19 -10.02
C ALA A 22 -0.68 18.30 -11.02
N LEU A 23 -1.65 19.04 -11.58
CA LEU A 23 -1.39 20.13 -12.54
C LEU A 23 -0.66 21.36 -11.95
N LEU A 24 -0.24 21.28 -10.69
CA LEU A 24 0.78 22.16 -10.11
C LEU A 24 2.16 21.96 -10.76
N SER A 25 2.41 20.77 -11.32
CA SER A 25 3.57 20.42 -12.14
C SER A 25 3.30 20.69 -13.62
N ASP A 26 4.34 21.07 -14.34
CA ASP A 26 4.37 21.19 -15.80
C ASP A 26 4.84 19.89 -16.51
N ASP A 27 5.00 18.79 -15.77
CA ASP A 27 5.17 17.42 -16.25
C ASP A 27 4.41 16.44 -15.34
N VAL A 28 3.31 15.89 -15.86
CA VAL A 28 2.45 14.90 -15.23
C VAL A 28 2.34 13.69 -16.16
N VAL A 29 2.71 12.52 -15.64
CA VAL A 29 2.76 11.28 -16.39
C VAL A 29 1.79 10.29 -15.77
N VAL A 30 0.73 9.96 -16.48
CA VAL A 30 -0.18 8.89 -16.09
C VAL A 30 0.36 7.57 -16.64
N VAL A 31 0.60 6.61 -15.77
CA VAL A 31 1.09 5.27 -16.10
C VAL A 31 -0.04 4.29 -15.81
N ASP A 32 -0.75 3.92 -16.86
CA ASP A 32 -1.92 3.05 -16.80
C ASP A 32 -1.54 1.57 -16.96
N SER A 33 -2.09 0.73 -16.10
CA SER A 33 -1.90 -0.72 -16.12
C SER A 33 -2.96 -1.46 -16.95
N PHE A 34 -3.24 -0.96 -18.15
CA PHE A 34 -4.27 -1.49 -19.06
C PHE A 34 -5.65 -1.54 -18.39
N SER A 35 -6.12 -0.38 -17.92
CA SER A 35 -7.49 -0.27 -17.41
C SER A 35 -8.52 -0.69 -18.45
N THR A 36 -9.60 -1.29 -17.98
CA THR A 36 -10.74 -1.78 -18.77
C THR A 36 -11.99 -0.91 -18.60
N ASP A 37 -11.97 0.00 -17.62
CA ASP A 37 -13.00 1.02 -17.43
C ASP A 37 -12.63 2.32 -18.18
N ARG A 38 -13.29 3.44 -17.84
CA ARG A 38 -13.08 4.72 -18.53
C ARG A 38 -11.82 5.48 -18.07
N THR A 39 -10.93 4.87 -17.29
CA THR A 39 -9.73 5.54 -16.75
C THR A 39 -8.86 6.15 -17.86
N ILE A 40 -8.57 5.37 -18.90
CA ILE A 40 -7.72 5.82 -20.03
C ILE A 40 -8.43 6.91 -20.82
N GLU A 41 -9.73 6.73 -21.12
CA GLU A 41 -10.56 7.73 -21.81
C GLU A 41 -10.49 9.09 -21.10
N ILE A 42 -10.57 9.09 -19.78
CA ILE A 42 -10.50 10.30 -18.96
C ILE A 42 -9.08 10.90 -19.01
N ALA A 43 -8.04 10.08 -18.79
CA ALA A 43 -6.66 10.56 -18.80
C ALA A 43 -6.22 11.12 -20.17
N ASP A 44 -6.66 10.51 -21.27
CA ASP A 44 -6.37 10.98 -22.63
C ASP A 44 -7.01 12.35 -22.92
N ARG A 45 -8.21 12.62 -22.39
CA ARG A 45 -8.81 13.96 -22.50
C ARG A 45 -7.93 15.02 -21.84
N TYR A 46 -7.28 14.71 -20.73
CA TYR A 46 -6.32 15.62 -20.11
C TYR A 46 -5.08 15.81 -20.98
N ALA A 47 -4.50 14.73 -21.51
CA ALA A 47 -3.33 14.80 -22.38
C ALA A 47 -3.59 15.58 -23.69
N VAL A 48 -4.78 15.48 -24.27
CA VAL A 48 -5.16 16.27 -25.46
C VAL A 48 -5.29 17.76 -25.14
N ASN A 49 -5.83 18.11 -23.96
CA ASN A 49 -6.10 19.50 -23.59
C ASN A 49 -4.95 20.19 -22.86
N ARG A 50 -3.99 19.44 -22.31
CA ARG A 50 -2.88 19.95 -21.49
C ARG A 50 -1.56 19.34 -21.96
N SER A 51 -0.68 20.17 -22.51
CA SER A 51 0.65 19.74 -22.95
C SER A 51 1.56 19.24 -21.82
N SER A 52 1.22 19.52 -20.56
CA SER A 52 1.92 19.00 -19.39
C SER A 52 1.52 17.59 -19.01
N VAL A 53 0.49 17.00 -19.61
CA VAL A 53 -0.02 15.66 -19.28
C VAL A 53 0.30 14.69 -20.41
N ARG A 54 0.82 13.52 -20.06
CA ARG A 54 1.01 12.40 -21.00
C ARG A 54 0.60 11.08 -20.37
N VAL A 55 0.08 10.19 -21.21
CA VAL A 55 -0.37 8.86 -20.81
C VAL A 55 0.57 7.82 -21.40
N VAL A 56 1.01 6.88 -20.58
CA VAL A 56 1.83 5.73 -20.96
C VAL A 56 1.15 4.48 -20.41
N GLN A 57 1.15 3.39 -21.16
CA GLN A 57 0.61 2.12 -20.71
C GLN A 57 1.73 1.11 -20.46
N HIS A 58 1.61 0.36 -19.36
CA HIS A 58 2.51 -0.73 -19.02
C HIS A 58 1.81 -1.79 -18.19
N ARG A 59 1.99 -3.06 -18.54
CA ARG A 59 1.30 -4.16 -17.88
C ARG A 59 1.81 -4.28 -16.45
N PHE A 60 0.89 -4.33 -15.49
CA PHE A 60 1.25 -4.49 -14.09
C PHE A 60 1.82 -5.89 -13.83
N GLU A 61 3.00 -5.93 -13.21
CA GLU A 61 3.61 -7.16 -12.71
C GLU A 61 3.50 -7.23 -11.18
N SER A 62 3.99 -6.18 -10.51
CA SER A 62 3.96 -5.99 -9.06
C SER A 62 4.20 -4.52 -8.73
N HIS A 63 3.93 -4.11 -7.48
CA HIS A 63 4.10 -2.72 -7.05
C HIS A 63 5.56 -2.24 -7.19
N GLY A 64 6.52 -3.03 -6.69
CA GLY A 64 7.93 -2.67 -6.74
C GLY A 64 8.47 -2.63 -8.18
N ARG A 65 8.13 -3.64 -8.99
CA ARG A 65 8.55 -3.67 -10.41
C ARG A 65 7.91 -2.55 -11.22
N GLN A 66 6.63 -2.24 -11.01
CA GLN A 66 5.96 -1.17 -11.74
C GLN A 66 6.60 0.20 -11.47
N ARG A 67 6.92 0.50 -10.20
CA ARG A 67 7.58 1.75 -9.83
C ARG A 67 8.98 1.86 -10.42
N THR A 68 9.79 0.80 -10.33
CA THR A 68 11.13 0.79 -10.92
C THR A 68 11.08 0.88 -12.44
N TRP A 69 10.24 0.08 -13.09
CA TRP A 69 10.06 0.12 -14.54
C TRP A 69 9.69 1.53 -15.01
N MET A 70 8.74 2.19 -14.33
CA MET A 70 8.33 3.56 -14.62
C MET A 70 9.52 4.52 -14.50
N LEU A 71 10.29 4.46 -13.41
CA LEU A 71 11.44 5.34 -13.19
C LEU A 71 12.55 5.11 -14.23
N GLU A 72 12.74 3.89 -14.72
CA GLU A 72 13.80 3.56 -15.67
C GLU A 72 13.43 3.82 -17.13
N ASN A 73 12.17 3.58 -17.50
CA ASN A 73 11.74 3.57 -18.90
C ASN A 73 11.02 4.85 -19.31
N ILE A 74 10.51 5.61 -18.34
CA ILE A 74 9.83 6.86 -18.62
C ILE A 74 10.72 8.01 -18.16
N PRO A 75 11.30 8.81 -19.08
CA PRO A 75 12.14 9.92 -18.70
C PRO A 75 11.28 11.07 -18.14
N PRO A 76 11.55 11.57 -16.92
CA PRO A 76 10.88 12.77 -16.41
C PRO A 76 11.46 14.04 -17.05
N LYS A 77 10.71 15.13 -17.06
CA LYS A 77 11.19 16.46 -17.49
C LYS A 77 12.16 17.07 -16.47
N HIS A 78 11.90 16.82 -15.19
CA HIS A 78 12.69 17.34 -14.08
C HIS A 78 13.48 16.23 -13.38
N GLU A 79 14.59 16.63 -12.76
CA GLU A 79 15.44 15.74 -11.97
C GLU A 79 14.72 15.09 -10.78
N TRP A 80 13.75 15.80 -10.21
CA TRP A 80 12.95 15.31 -9.09
C TRP A 80 11.59 14.84 -9.56
N VAL A 81 11.13 13.74 -8.97
CA VAL A 81 9.87 13.09 -9.31
C VAL A 81 9.04 12.85 -8.05
N TYR A 82 7.73 13.00 -8.15
CA TYR A 82 6.78 12.63 -7.10
C TYR A 82 5.87 11.52 -7.59
N ILE A 83 5.66 10.47 -6.81
CA ILE A 83 4.78 9.35 -7.17
C ILE A 83 3.44 9.47 -6.44
N LEU A 84 2.35 9.52 -7.20
CA LEU A 84 0.96 9.41 -6.73
C LEU A 84 0.33 8.09 -7.21
N GLU A 85 -0.60 7.59 -6.43
CA GLU A 85 -1.61 6.62 -6.88
C GLU A 85 -2.89 7.39 -7.27
N ALA A 86 -3.69 6.84 -8.17
CA ALA A 86 -4.84 7.56 -8.73
C ALA A 86 -5.91 7.95 -7.69
N ASP A 87 -5.98 7.26 -6.55
CA ASP A 87 -6.87 7.59 -5.43
C ASP A 87 -6.22 8.57 -4.42
N GLU A 88 -5.08 9.16 -4.75
CA GLU A 88 -4.38 10.15 -3.94
C GLU A 88 -4.40 11.54 -4.57
N ARG A 89 -4.11 12.59 -3.79
CA ARG A 89 -4.10 13.97 -4.28
C ARG A 89 -2.85 14.73 -3.83
N MET A 90 -2.22 15.44 -4.76
CA MET A 90 -1.21 16.44 -4.42
C MET A 90 -1.89 17.69 -3.86
N THR A 91 -1.38 18.21 -2.73
CA THR A 91 -1.88 19.49 -2.19
C THR A 91 -0.92 20.62 -2.54
N PRO A 92 -1.41 21.87 -2.72
CA PRO A 92 -0.53 23.01 -2.95
C PRO A 92 0.51 23.19 -1.84
N ALA A 93 0.13 22.96 -0.58
CA ALA A 93 1.06 23.05 0.56
C ALA A 93 2.18 22.01 0.47
N LEU A 94 1.84 20.74 0.19
CA LEU A 94 2.80 19.67 -0.01
C LEU A 94 3.72 19.95 -1.20
N PHE A 95 3.17 20.40 -2.32
CA PHE A 95 3.96 20.75 -3.51
C PHE A 95 4.99 21.85 -3.20
N GLN A 96 4.59 22.89 -2.47
CA GLN A 96 5.51 23.96 -2.05
C GLN A 96 6.56 23.47 -1.04
N GLU A 97 6.22 22.54 -0.14
CA GLU A 97 7.22 21.91 0.73
C GLU A 97 8.21 21.05 -0.07
N CYS A 98 7.75 20.28 -1.05
CA CYS A 98 8.62 19.53 -1.96
C CYS A 98 9.62 20.44 -2.67
N LEU A 99 9.18 21.59 -3.21
CA LEU A 99 10.08 22.54 -3.87
C LEU A 99 11.17 23.06 -2.92
N ARG A 100 10.81 23.43 -1.69
CA ARG A 100 11.79 23.85 -0.67
C ARG A 100 12.75 22.72 -0.28
N ALA A 101 12.26 21.49 -0.17
CA ALA A 101 13.08 20.32 0.15
C ALA A 101 14.08 19.98 -0.97
N ILE A 102 13.70 20.23 -2.23
CA ILE A 102 14.57 20.11 -3.40
C ILE A 102 15.70 21.14 -3.34
N GLU A 103 15.38 22.41 -3.03
CA GLU A 103 16.37 23.50 -2.95
C GLU A 103 17.42 23.29 -1.84
N LEU A 104 17.04 22.65 -0.73
CA LEU A 104 17.97 22.29 0.35
C LEU A 104 19.02 21.26 -0.10
N GLY A 105 18.66 20.32 -0.99
CA GLY A 105 19.60 19.39 -1.62
C GLY A 105 20.26 18.32 -0.72
N ASP A 106 19.82 18.17 0.53
CA ASP A 106 20.47 17.30 1.53
C ASP A 106 20.13 15.80 1.38
N CYS A 107 19.04 15.48 0.70
CA CYS A 107 18.51 14.13 0.56
C CYS A 107 18.33 13.74 -0.91
N VAL A 108 18.24 12.43 -1.18
CA VAL A 108 17.87 11.87 -2.49
C VAL A 108 16.41 11.41 -2.53
N GLY A 109 15.71 11.44 -1.39
CA GLY A 109 14.29 11.12 -1.32
C GLY A 109 13.66 11.58 -0.01
N TYR A 110 12.35 11.79 -0.03
CA TYR A 110 11.59 12.20 1.13
C TYR A 110 10.32 11.36 1.30
N TYR A 111 10.10 10.95 2.55
CA TYR A 111 8.89 10.29 2.98
C TYR A 111 7.81 11.32 3.29
N VAL A 112 6.58 10.99 2.90
CA VAL A 112 5.40 11.84 3.11
C VAL A 112 4.31 11.01 3.75
N ALA A 113 3.64 11.57 4.76
CA ALA A 113 2.58 10.86 5.47
C ALA A 113 1.24 10.96 4.72
N GLU A 114 0.53 9.83 4.64
CA GLU A 114 -0.81 9.78 4.06
C GLU A 114 -1.89 10.28 5.03
N ARG A 115 -2.96 10.84 4.47
CA ARG A 115 -4.21 11.12 5.16
C ARG A 115 -5.32 10.26 4.59
N VAL A 116 -5.62 9.16 5.29
CA VAL A 116 -6.72 8.27 4.90
C VAL A 116 -8.06 9.02 4.96
N MET A 117 -8.65 9.23 3.79
CA MET A 117 -9.97 9.80 3.61
C MET A 117 -11.00 8.68 3.53
N PHE A 118 -11.95 8.68 4.47
CA PHE A 118 -13.00 7.68 4.55
C PHE A 118 -14.34 8.35 4.87
N MET A 119 -15.39 8.02 4.12
CA MET A 119 -16.71 8.65 4.23
C MET A 119 -16.65 10.20 4.22
N GLY A 120 -15.84 10.75 3.31
CA GLY A 120 -15.69 12.20 3.11
C GLY A 120 -14.91 12.93 4.21
N ARG A 121 -14.25 12.22 5.14
CA ARG A 121 -13.44 12.85 6.20
C ARG A 121 -12.10 12.17 6.37
N TRP A 122 -11.13 12.92 6.87
CA TRP A 122 -9.84 12.36 7.28
C TRP A 122 -9.99 11.60 8.61
N ILE A 123 -9.63 10.32 8.61
CA ILE A 123 -9.55 9.50 9.83
C ILE A 123 -8.16 9.69 10.45
N ARG A 124 -8.11 10.48 11.54
CA ARG A 124 -6.84 10.98 12.11
C ARG A 124 -6.19 10.01 13.08
N ARG A 125 -7.00 9.20 13.75
CA ARG A 125 -6.61 8.52 14.98
C ARG A 125 -6.41 7.01 14.79
N SER A 126 -7.34 6.38 14.08
CA SER A 126 -7.42 4.92 13.97
C SER A 126 -6.80 4.35 12.69
N THR A 127 -5.92 5.08 12.01
CA THR A 127 -5.30 4.70 10.73
C THR A 127 -3.82 4.38 10.84
N GLN A 128 -3.28 4.36 12.08
CA GLN A 128 -1.84 4.28 12.35
C GLN A 128 -1.09 5.52 11.82
N TYR A 129 -1.77 6.65 11.72
CA TYR A 129 -1.16 7.92 11.37
C TYR A 129 -0.10 8.35 12.41
N PRO A 130 1.07 8.87 11.97
CA PRO A 130 1.49 9.03 10.58
C PRO A 130 2.02 7.72 9.96
N ARG A 131 1.52 7.37 8.77
CA ARG A 131 2.12 6.33 7.92
C ARG A 131 2.88 7.00 6.80
N TYR A 132 4.19 6.85 6.83
CA TYR A 132 5.12 7.43 5.86
C TYR A 132 5.36 6.50 4.69
N GLN A 133 5.39 7.07 3.48
CA GLN A 133 5.79 6.38 2.26
C GLN A 133 6.76 7.25 1.48
N LEU A 134 7.75 6.66 0.80
CA LEU A 134 8.73 7.41 0.03
C LEU A 134 8.09 7.90 -1.26
N ARG A 135 7.92 9.22 -1.40
CA ARG A 135 7.08 9.81 -2.45
C ARG A 135 7.81 10.79 -3.36
N LEU A 136 8.64 11.65 -2.79
CA LEU A 136 9.48 12.59 -3.54
C LEU A 136 10.87 11.99 -3.69
N LEU A 137 11.32 11.79 -4.92
CA LEU A 137 12.54 11.04 -5.25
C LEU A 137 13.41 11.84 -6.21
N ARG A 138 14.72 11.75 -6.06
CA ARG A 138 15.67 12.17 -7.09
C ARG A 138 15.80 11.05 -8.11
N HIS A 139 15.51 11.36 -9.38
CA HIS A 139 15.56 10.39 -10.47
C HIS A 139 16.96 9.76 -10.59
N GLY A 140 17.01 8.45 -10.81
CA GLY A 140 18.26 7.69 -10.90
C GLY A 140 18.99 7.47 -9.57
N GLN A 141 18.40 7.82 -8.42
CA GLN A 141 19.00 7.56 -7.09
C GLN A 141 18.13 6.66 -6.19
N VAL A 142 16.92 6.31 -6.64
CA VAL A 142 15.96 5.52 -5.88
C VAL A 142 15.32 4.46 -6.78
N TRP A 143 15.21 3.24 -6.27
CA TRP A 143 14.56 2.11 -6.91
C TRP A 143 13.67 1.36 -5.91
N PHE A 144 12.73 0.56 -6.42
CA PHE A 144 11.83 -0.27 -5.63
C PHE A 144 12.02 -1.75 -5.98
N SER A 145 11.87 -2.61 -4.98
CA SER A 145 11.92 -4.06 -5.13
C SER A 145 10.79 -4.72 -4.34
N ASP A 146 10.33 -5.87 -4.81
CA ASP A 146 9.30 -6.63 -4.13
C ASP A 146 9.87 -7.31 -2.87
N TYR A 147 9.12 -7.24 -1.76
CA TYR A 147 9.44 -7.90 -0.50
C TYR A 147 8.16 -8.47 0.13
N GLY A 148 7.86 -9.74 -0.16
CA GLY A 148 6.57 -10.35 0.20
C GLY A 148 5.41 -9.63 -0.50
N HIS A 149 4.35 -9.29 0.24
CA HIS A 149 3.26 -8.44 -0.25
C HIS A 149 3.56 -6.93 -0.17
N THR A 150 4.75 -6.54 0.30
CA THR A 150 5.18 -5.14 0.42
C THR A 150 6.29 -4.82 -0.57
N GLU A 151 6.60 -3.54 -0.72
CA GLU A 151 7.76 -3.07 -1.47
C GLU A 151 8.84 -2.56 -0.52
N ARG A 152 10.09 -2.57 -0.99
CA ARG A 152 11.22 -1.93 -0.33
C ARG A 152 11.93 -0.99 -1.29
N GLU A 153 12.15 0.23 -0.82
CA GLU A 153 12.99 1.23 -1.45
C GLU A 153 14.48 0.93 -1.25
N ALA A 154 15.25 1.08 -2.31
CA ALA A 154 16.70 1.13 -2.31
C ALA A 154 17.12 2.55 -2.71
N CYS A 155 17.84 3.25 -1.83
CA CYS A 155 18.23 4.64 -2.03
C CYS A 155 19.76 4.77 -2.03
N ASN A 156 20.30 5.52 -3.00
CA ASN A 156 21.73 5.87 -3.05
C ASN A 156 21.98 7.26 -2.43
N GLY A 157 21.65 7.41 -1.15
CA GLY A 157 21.84 8.66 -0.43
C GLY A 157 20.95 8.77 0.80
N LYS A 158 21.00 9.94 1.45
CA LYS A 158 20.18 10.22 2.63
C LYS A 158 18.72 10.43 2.25
N THR A 159 17.82 10.00 3.12
CA THR A 159 16.39 10.27 3.00
C THR A 159 15.90 11.16 4.15
N GLY A 160 14.83 11.91 3.90
CA GLY A 160 14.22 12.82 4.87
C GLY A 160 12.71 12.61 5.00
N PHE A 161 12.06 13.44 5.82
CA PHE A 161 10.61 13.41 6.04
C PHE A 161 10.03 14.80 5.79
N LEU A 162 8.93 14.87 5.04
CA LEU A 162 8.15 16.09 4.86
C LEU A 162 7.07 16.19 5.96
N LYS A 163 6.68 17.41 6.30
CA LYS A 163 5.67 17.69 7.33
C LYS A 163 4.26 17.71 6.76
N GLU A 164 4.11 18.19 5.53
CA GLU A 164 2.86 18.19 4.80
C GLU A 164 2.48 16.77 4.40
N THR A 165 1.22 16.61 4.02
CA THR A 165 0.59 15.30 3.82
C THR A 165 -0.28 15.31 2.57
N TYR A 166 -0.58 14.11 2.06
CA TYR A 166 -1.48 13.93 0.91
C TYR A 166 -2.77 13.17 1.32
N PRO A 167 -3.95 13.61 0.84
CA PRO A 167 -5.18 12.83 0.94
C PRO A 167 -5.08 11.51 0.14
N HIS A 168 -5.56 10.42 0.73
CA HIS A 168 -5.67 9.10 0.10
C HIS A 168 -7.10 8.55 0.27
N TYR A 169 -7.84 8.43 -0.82
CA TYR A 169 -9.27 8.10 -0.87
C TYR A 169 -9.52 6.59 -0.99
N THR A 170 -9.03 5.84 0.00
CA THR A 170 -9.07 4.36 0.09
C THR A 170 -10.42 3.66 -0.15
N CYS A 171 -11.53 4.39 -0.16
CA CYS A 171 -12.90 3.85 -0.31
C CYS A 171 -13.78 4.71 -1.23
N SER A 172 -13.19 5.51 -2.13
CA SER A 172 -13.91 6.30 -3.14
C SER A 172 -14.88 5.46 -4.00
N LYS A 173 -14.47 4.24 -4.34
CA LYS A 173 -15.21 3.28 -5.17
C LYS A 173 -16.32 2.52 -4.43
N GLY A 174 -16.60 2.92 -3.20
CA GLY A 174 -17.66 2.36 -2.37
C GLY A 174 -17.27 1.12 -1.56
N LEU A 175 -18.14 0.78 -0.60
CA LEU A 175 -17.91 -0.28 0.37
C LEU A 175 -17.87 -1.67 -0.26
N SER A 176 -18.61 -1.94 -1.34
CA SER A 176 -18.59 -3.25 -1.99
C SER A 176 -17.20 -3.62 -2.48
N ARG A 177 -16.53 -2.71 -3.20
CA ARG A 177 -15.15 -2.91 -3.69
C ARG A 177 -14.15 -2.98 -2.54
N TRP A 178 -14.37 -2.20 -1.47
CA TRP A 178 -13.57 -2.30 -0.26
C TRP A 178 -13.67 -3.70 0.37
N ILE A 179 -14.88 -4.24 0.54
CA ILE A 179 -15.12 -5.55 1.15
C ILE A 179 -14.52 -6.66 0.28
N GLU A 180 -14.71 -6.61 -1.04
CA GLU A 180 -14.15 -7.59 -1.97
C GLU A 180 -12.61 -7.61 -1.92
N LYS A 181 -11.98 -6.43 -1.92
CA LYS A 181 -10.52 -6.29 -1.77
C LYS A 181 -10.04 -6.89 -0.46
N HIS A 182 -10.70 -6.57 0.66
CA HIS A 182 -10.33 -7.09 1.98
C HIS A 182 -10.61 -8.58 2.13
N ASN A 183 -11.62 -9.12 1.45
CA ASN A 183 -11.83 -10.56 1.39
C ASN A 183 -10.64 -11.25 0.69
N ARG A 184 -10.16 -10.74 -0.44
CA ARG A 184 -8.96 -11.32 -1.09
C ARG A 184 -7.72 -11.22 -0.20
N TYR A 185 -7.43 -10.02 0.31
CA TYR A 185 -6.25 -9.80 1.17
C TYR A 185 -6.30 -10.60 2.47
N SER A 186 -7.48 -10.87 3.02
CA SER A 186 -7.58 -11.69 4.22
C SER A 186 -7.20 -13.15 3.96
N THR A 187 -7.31 -13.63 2.72
CA THR A 187 -6.78 -14.96 2.32
C THR A 187 -5.26 -14.92 2.29
N ASP A 188 -4.67 -13.90 1.65
CA ASP A 188 -3.22 -13.75 1.53
C ASP A 188 -2.55 -13.66 2.93
N GLU A 189 -3.08 -12.79 3.81
CA GLU A 189 -2.63 -12.68 5.20
C GLU A 189 -2.85 -13.96 6.01
N ALA A 190 -3.90 -14.73 5.73
CA ALA A 190 -4.14 -16.00 6.40
C ALA A 190 -3.08 -17.05 6.03
N ILE A 191 -2.65 -17.08 4.77
CA ILE A 191 -1.56 -17.94 4.29
C ILE A 191 -0.23 -17.54 4.94
N GLU A 192 0.11 -16.25 4.95
CA GLU A 192 1.32 -15.76 5.63
C GLU A 192 1.27 -16.06 7.13
N THR A 193 0.11 -15.89 7.76
CA THR A 193 -0.10 -16.20 9.17
C THR A 193 0.15 -17.69 9.45
N LEU A 194 -0.31 -18.59 8.58
CA LEU A 194 -0.08 -20.02 8.73
C LEU A 194 1.40 -20.37 8.65
N GLN A 195 2.12 -19.79 7.68
CA GLN A 195 3.58 -19.94 7.55
C GLN A 195 4.30 -19.40 8.79
N GLN A 196 3.88 -18.26 9.34
CA GLN A 196 4.41 -17.67 10.58
C GLN A 196 4.14 -18.55 11.79
N LEU A 197 2.94 -19.13 11.92
CA LEU A 197 2.61 -20.05 13.02
C LEU A 197 3.40 -21.36 12.96
N GLN A 198 3.68 -21.87 11.76
CA GLN A 198 4.49 -23.09 11.57
C GLN A 198 5.99 -22.83 11.82
N SER A 199 6.48 -21.62 11.54
CA SER A 199 7.89 -21.24 11.67
C SER A 199 8.24 -20.51 12.98
N GLY A 200 7.25 -20.00 13.73
CA GLY A 200 7.44 -19.01 14.79
C GLY A 200 7.13 -19.50 16.21
N THR A 201 8.09 -19.34 17.11
CA THR A 201 7.87 -19.38 18.56
C THR A 201 7.69 -17.95 19.10
N VAL A 202 6.74 -17.72 20.02
CA VAL A 202 6.59 -16.40 20.66
C VAL A 202 7.84 -16.15 21.49
N ASN A 203 8.67 -15.23 21.02
CA ASN A 203 9.86 -14.83 21.75
C ASN A 203 9.47 -13.81 22.83
N TRP A 204 9.12 -14.34 24.01
CA TRP A 204 8.73 -13.55 25.19
C TRP A 204 9.81 -12.55 25.61
N HIS A 205 11.10 -12.86 25.36
CA HIS A 205 12.18 -11.92 25.63
C HIS A 205 12.09 -10.69 24.72
N ASN A 206 11.84 -10.87 23.42
CA ASN A 206 11.70 -9.75 22.48
C ASN A 206 10.43 -8.92 22.72
N LEU A 207 9.36 -9.51 23.27
CA LEU A 207 8.13 -8.80 23.61
C LEU A 207 8.36 -7.72 24.69
N PHE A 208 9.11 -8.05 25.75
CA PHE A 208 9.37 -7.14 26.86
C PHE A 208 10.71 -6.38 26.72
N PHE A 209 11.73 -7.04 26.17
CA PHE A 209 13.13 -6.56 26.13
C PHE A 209 13.69 -6.42 24.71
N GLY A 210 12.87 -6.52 23.66
CA GLY A 210 13.33 -6.41 22.28
C GLY A 210 14.11 -5.12 22.01
N ALA A 211 15.30 -5.28 21.40
CA ALA A 211 16.26 -4.20 21.16
C ALA A 211 15.78 -3.22 20.07
N THR A 212 14.87 -3.63 19.19
CA THR A 212 14.30 -2.80 18.12
C THR A 212 12.77 -2.79 18.13
N GLU A 213 12.18 -1.72 17.58
CA GLU A 213 10.72 -1.60 17.44
C GLU A 213 10.14 -2.70 16.52
N VAL A 214 10.91 -3.16 15.54
CA VAL A 214 10.53 -4.25 14.62
C VAL A 214 10.41 -5.58 15.37
N ASP A 215 11.36 -5.89 16.27
CA ASP A 215 11.34 -7.13 17.05
C ASP A 215 10.15 -7.17 18.02
N ARG A 216 9.87 -6.03 18.68
CA ARG A 216 8.69 -5.88 19.55
C ARG A 216 7.39 -6.00 18.77
N ARG A 217 7.28 -5.37 17.60
CA ARG A 217 6.10 -5.48 16.72
C ARG A 217 5.89 -6.92 16.23
N ARG A 218 6.96 -7.65 15.89
CA ARG A 218 6.87 -9.06 15.49
C ARG A 218 6.41 -9.95 16.66
N ALA A 219 7.01 -9.79 17.85
CA ALA A 219 6.58 -10.53 19.04
C ALA A 219 5.14 -10.20 19.47
N LEU A 220 4.71 -8.93 19.34
CA LEU A 220 3.32 -8.52 19.55
C LEU A 220 2.38 -9.13 18.50
N LYS A 221 2.80 -9.21 17.23
CA LYS A 221 2.04 -9.87 16.17
C LYS A 221 1.84 -11.35 16.53
N ASP A 222 2.90 -12.06 16.90
CA ASP A 222 2.87 -13.48 17.28
C ASP A 222 1.99 -13.74 18.52
N LEU A 223 2.06 -12.87 19.54
CA LEU A 223 1.19 -12.95 20.71
C LEU A 223 -0.27 -12.64 20.33
N SER A 224 -0.50 -11.61 19.52
CA SER A 224 -1.85 -11.21 19.10
C SER A 224 -2.55 -12.32 18.31
N LEU A 225 -1.80 -13.10 17.52
CA LEU A 225 -2.29 -14.24 16.76
C LEU A 225 -2.84 -15.38 17.65
N ARG A 226 -2.42 -15.43 18.93
CA ARG A 226 -2.80 -16.48 19.89
C ARG A 226 -3.84 -16.02 20.91
N MET A 227 -4.26 -14.75 20.85
CA MET A 227 -5.25 -14.20 21.80
C MET A 227 -6.68 -14.54 21.37
N PRO A 228 -7.53 -15.07 22.28
CA PRO A 228 -8.95 -15.18 22.00
C PRO A 228 -9.56 -13.79 21.82
N PHE A 229 -10.60 -13.67 20.97
CA PHE A 229 -11.32 -12.42 20.70
C PHE A 229 -10.48 -11.26 20.12
N ARG A 230 -9.36 -11.57 19.44
CA ARG A 230 -8.49 -10.57 18.78
C ARG A 230 -9.24 -9.47 17.99
N PRO A 231 -10.30 -9.75 17.21
CA PRO A 231 -11.06 -8.71 16.51
C PRO A 231 -11.70 -7.68 17.45
N LEU A 232 -12.24 -8.15 18.59
CA LEU A 232 -12.85 -7.28 19.60
C LEU A 232 -11.78 -6.44 20.31
N VAL A 233 -10.65 -7.04 20.65
CA VAL A 233 -9.50 -6.32 21.23
C VAL A 233 -9.01 -5.23 20.29
N ARG A 234 -8.86 -5.55 19.00
CA ARG A 234 -8.48 -4.59 17.95
C ARG A 234 -9.50 -3.45 17.85
N PHE A 235 -10.79 -3.76 17.84
CA PHE A 235 -11.85 -2.75 17.83
C PHE A 235 -11.74 -1.81 19.03
N ILE A 236 -11.69 -2.36 20.26
CA ILE A 236 -11.61 -1.56 21.50
C ILE A 236 -10.36 -0.68 21.48
N TYR A 237 -9.21 -1.24 21.10
CA TYR A 237 -7.96 -0.49 20.96
C TYR A 237 -8.10 0.68 19.99
N MET A 238 -8.57 0.42 18.76
CA MET A 238 -8.67 1.47 17.73
C MET A 238 -9.76 2.50 18.04
N TYR A 239 -10.91 2.05 18.55
CA TYR A 239 -12.05 2.93 18.76
C TYR A 239 -11.90 3.75 20.04
N VAL A 240 -11.51 3.13 21.16
CA VAL A 240 -11.42 3.77 22.47
C VAL A 240 -10.04 4.38 22.71
N PHE A 241 -8.98 3.57 22.63
CA PHE A 241 -7.64 4.00 23.05
C PHE A 241 -6.96 4.91 22.03
N LEU A 242 -7.09 4.62 20.73
CA LEU A 242 -6.60 5.54 19.70
C LEU A 242 -7.52 6.76 19.52
N GLY A 243 -8.77 6.69 20.00
CA GLY A 243 -9.73 7.79 19.90
C GLY A 243 -10.51 7.81 18.59
N GLY A 244 -10.72 6.66 17.95
CA GLY A 244 -11.56 6.55 16.74
C GLY A 244 -12.99 7.08 16.95
N TRP A 245 -13.51 7.08 18.19
CA TRP A 245 -14.80 7.71 18.52
C TRP A 245 -14.84 9.22 18.21
N MET A 246 -13.69 9.91 18.23
CA MET A 246 -13.59 11.33 17.91
C MET A 246 -13.81 11.61 16.42
N ASP A 247 -13.58 10.62 15.55
CA ASP A 247 -13.83 10.70 14.11
C ASP A 247 -15.31 10.40 13.76
N GLY A 248 -16.19 10.27 14.77
CA GLY A 248 -17.65 10.12 14.66
C GLY A 248 -18.07 8.83 13.93
N LYS A 249 -19.13 8.93 13.12
CA LYS A 249 -19.65 7.78 12.34
C LYS A 249 -18.57 7.10 11.50
N ALA A 250 -17.73 7.88 10.83
CA ALA A 250 -16.69 7.31 9.97
C ALA A 250 -15.60 6.58 10.78
N GLY A 251 -15.23 7.12 11.95
CA GLY A 251 -14.30 6.46 12.87
C GLY A 251 -14.86 5.13 13.40
N PHE A 252 -16.12 5.12 13.85
CA PHE A 252 -16.79 3.89 14.25
C PHE A 252 -16.81 2.86 13.12
N THR A 253 -17.29 3.25 11.93
CA THR A 253 -17.36 2.35 10.77
C THR A 253 -15.97 1.84 10.38
N TRP A 254 -14.95 2.70 10.36
CA TRP A 254 -13.58 2.29 10.06
C TRP A 254 -13.05 1.25 11.06
N CYS A 255 -13.21 1.49 12.36
CA CYS A 255 -12.81 0.54 13.40
C CYS A 255 -13.57 -0.80 13.28
N THR A 256 -14.87 -0.76 12.99
CA THR A 256 -15.67 -1.98 12.78
C THR A 256 -15.19 -2.76 11.56
N LEU A 257 -14.96 -2.09 10.43
CA LEU A 257 -14.47 -2.72 9.21
C LEU A 257 -13.08 -3.34 9.41
N GLN A 258 -12.19 -2.66 10.14
CA GLN A 258 -10.87 -3.18 10.49
C GLN A 258 -10.93 -4.41 11.41
N ALA A 259 -11.86 -4.42 12.37
CA ALA A 259 -12.10 -5.59 13.21
C ALA A 259 -12.72 -6.75 12.42
N PHE A 260 -13.66 -6.45 11.52
CA PHE A 260 -14.25 -7.45 10.63
C PHE A 260 -13.20 -8.07 9.70
N TYR A 261 -12.32 -7.26 9.12
CA TYR A 261 -11.19 -7.75 8.33
C TYR A 261 -10.29 -8.69 9.15
N GLU A 262 -9.94 -8.31 10.36
CA GLU A 262 -9.16 -9.16 11.28
C GLU A 262 -9.87 -10.49 11.58
N TYR A 263 -11.20 -10.47 11.72
CA TYR A 263 -11.99 -11.67 11.93
C TYR A 263 -11.97 -12.60 10.71
N LEU A 264 -12.05 -12.06 9.49
CA LEU A 264 -11.92 -12.85 8.26
C LEU A 264 -10.57 -13.56 8.16
N ILE A 265 -9.47 -12.89 8.54
CA ILE A 265 -8.13 -13.51 8.56
C ILE A 265 -8.15 -14.73 9.49
N LEU A 266 -8.67 -14.59 10.72
CA LEU A 266 -8.71 -15.68 11.69
C LEU A 266 -9.53 -16.88 11.20
N LEU A 267 -10.72 -16.63 10.62
CA LEU A 267 -11.56 -17.70 10.09
C LEU A 267 -10.86 -18.46 8.96
N LYS A 268 -10.20 -17.74 8.05
CA LYS A 268 -9.47 -18.36 6.94
C LYS A 268 -8.21 -19.09 7.38
N THR A 269 -7.47 -18.55 8.36
CA THR A 269 -6.33 -19.28 8.95
C THR A 269 -6.80 -20.59 9.59
N TRP A 270 -7.90 -20.57 10.33
CA TRP A 270 -8.49 -21.77 10.90
C TRP A 270 -8.95 -22.77 9.83
N GLU A 271 -9.61 -22.29 8.77
CA GLU A 271 -10.03 -23.13 7.64
C GLU A 271 -8.81 -23.81 6.98
N LEU A 272 -7.75 -23.05 6.68
CA LEU A 272 -6.52 -23.57 6.09
C LEU A 272 -5.81 -24.60 6.98
N GLN A 273 -5.91 -24.48 8.32
CA GLN A 273 -5.35 -25.46 9.26
C GLN A 273 -6.09 -26.81 9.24
N GLN A 274 -7.35 -26.84 8.82
CA GLN A 274 -8.16 -28.07 8.78
C GLN A 274 -8.08 -28.79 7.45
N ILE A 275 -7.60 -28.14 6.38
CA ILE A 275 -7.38 -28.79 5.10
C ILE A 275 -6.25 -29.82 5.30
N PRO A 276 -6.49 -31.13 5.08
CA PRO A 276 -5.44 -32.13 5.15
C PRO A 276 -4.34 -31.77 4.15
N SER A 277 -3.09 -31.68 4.60
CA SER A 277 -1.95 -31.59 3.69
C SER A 277 -2.00 -32.81 2.77
N GLU A 278 -2.13 -32.62 1.45
CA GLU A 278 -2.00 -33.72 0.51
C GLU A 278 -0.66 -34.42 0.77
N SER A 279 -0.73 -35.64 1.29
CA SER A 279 0.42 -36.51 1.46
C SER A 279 1.07 -36.67 0.09
N PRO A 280 2.40 -36.51 -0.06
CA PRO A 280 3.04 -36.90 -1.31
C PRO A 280 2.79 -38.39 -1.48
N THR A 281 1.95 -38.77 -2.45
CA THR A 281 1.77 -40.15 -2.85
C THR A 281 3.15 -40.72 -3.13
N PRO A 282 3.60 -41.79 -2.44
CA PRO A 282 4.85 -42.41 -2.79
C PRO A 282 4.70 -42.92 -4.21
N HIS A 283 5.57 -42.46 -5.11
CA HIS A 283 5.74 -43.05 -6.42
C HIS A 283 5.87 -44.56 -6.22
N ARG A 284 4.83 -45.31 -6.59
CA ARG A 284 4.96 -46.77 -6.73
C ARG A 284 5.95 -47.00 -7.85
N GLU A 285 7.17 -47.38 -7.49
CA GLU A 285 8.04 -48.12 -8.38
C GLU A 285 7.24 -49.30 -8.93
N HIS A 286 6.83 -49.23 -10.20
CA HIS A 286 6.49 -50.43 -10.95
C HIS A 286 7.80 -50.97 -11.52
N GLY A 287 8.35 -51.91 -10.75
CA GLY A 287 9.35 -52.84 -11.23
C GLY A 287 8.86 -53.56 -12.48
N ALA A 288 9.81 -53.78 -13.38
CA ALA A 288 9.68 -54.50 -14.63
C ALA A 288 9.19 -55.96 -14.46
N THR A 289 8.89 -56.57 -15.63
CA THR A 289 8.62 -57.98 -16.00
C THR A 289 7.20 -58.15 -16.55
N HIS A 290 6.91 -58.81 -17.69
CA HIS A 290 7.66 -59.59 -18.68
C HIS A 290 6.77 -59.73 -19.96
N SER A 291 7.39 -59.88 -21.14
CA SER A 291 7.02 -60.78 -22.28
C SER A 291 5.53 -60.90 -22.70
N TYR A 292 5.09 -60.69 -23.94
CA TYR A 292 5.58 -61.07 -25.27
C TYR A 292 5.11 -60.05 -26.32
#